data_AF-A0A3S0BN94-F1
#
_entry.id   AF-A0A3S0BN94-F1
#
_cell.length_a   1.000
_cell.length_b   1.000
_cell.length_c   1.000
_cell.angle_alpha   90.00
_cell.angle_beta   90.00
_cell.angle_gamma   90.00
#
_symmetry.space_group_name_H-M   'P 1'
#
loop_
_entity.id
_entity.type
_entity.pdbx_description
1 polymer ?
#
loop_
_entity_poly.entity_id
_entity_poly.type
_entity_poly.pdbx_seq_one_letter_code
_entity_poly.pdbx_strand_id
1 'polypeptide(L)'
;MPKLVIDEQRIRSVIDRVVDRTFRMDFSWDWPGGVAFYGVCEAYEATGKKEYLAQLQAWIDEQIEEGLPKLSVNAVSIGHALLTLFQATQDEKYLTIMMEMAEYLQKDAVRFADGIFQHTVNSESYNFPEQAWVDTMFMAGYFLLRVGSHLGRQ
;
A
#
# COMPACT_ATOMS: atom_id res chain seq x y z
N MET A 1 0.14 37.08 10.17
CA MET A 1 0.22 35.65 10.54
C MET A 1 1.58 35.41 11.15
N PRO A 2 1.69 34.73 12.32
CA PRO A 2 2.99 34.36 12.86
C PRO A 2 3.73 33.43 11.88
N LYS A 3 5.06 33.57 11.78
CA LYS A 3 5.88 32.66 10.96
C LYS A 3 5.85 31.27 11.58
N LEU A 4 5.57 30.26 10.77
CA LEU A 4 5.72 28.87 11.17
C LEU A 4 7.20 28.60 11.47
N VAL A 5 7.51 28.21 12.70
CA VAL A 5 8.85 27.76 13.10
C VAL A 5 8.83 26.24 13.06
N ILE A 6 9.61 25.67 12.14
CA ILE A 6 9.72 24.22 11.94
C ILE A 6 10.94 23.73 12.71
N ASP A 7 10.73 22.82 13.66
CA ASP A 7 11.79 22.07 14.33
C ASP A 7 11.94 20.71 13.63
N GLU A 8 12.92 20.63 12.72
CA GLU A 8 13.16 19.42 11.92
C GLU A 8 13.55 18.21 12.78
N GLN A 9 14.32 18.43 13.85
CA GLN A 9 14.77 17.34 14.72
C GLN A 9 13.59 16.75 15.48
N ARG A 10 12.69 17.61 15.98
CA ARG A 10 11.43 17.17 16.57
C ARG A 10 10.58 16.41 15.56
N ILE A 11 10.44 16.88 14.32
CA ILE A 11 9.66 16.17 13.29
C ILE A 11 10.25 14.78 13.02
N ARG A 12 11.57 14.68 12.84
CA ARG A 12 12.25 13.38 12.63
C ARG A 12 12.00 12.41 13.79
N SER A 13 12.13 12.88 15.04
CA SER A 13 11.84 12.05 16.22
C SER A 13 10.36 11.63 16.34
N VAL A 14 9.44 12.41 15.78
CA VAL A 14 8.02 12.03 15.72
C VAL A 14 7.83 10.94 14.67
N ILE A 15 8.43 11.09 13.48
CA ILE A 15 8.40 10.07 12.42
C ILE A 15 8.94 8.74 12.95
N ASP A 16 10.10 8.75 13.62
CA ASP A 16 10.69 7.55 14.24
C ASP A 16 9.71 6.82 15.16
N ARG A 17 9.02 7.56 16.04
CA ARG A 17 8.05 6.98 16.99
C ARG A 17 6.79 6.45 16.31
N VAL A 18 6.34 7.11 15.25
CA VAL A 18 5.18 6.64 14.48
C VAL A 18 5.54 5.34 13.75
N VAL A 19 6.69 5.28 13.08
CA VAL A 19 7.16 4.06 12.40
C VAL A 19 7.34 2.91 13.39
N ASP A 20 8.03 3.14 14.52
CA ASP A 20 8.19 2.13 15.58
C ASP A 20 6.83 1.66 16.13
N ARG A 21 5.86 2.57 16.31
CA ARG A 21 4.52 2.17 16.75
C ARG A 21 3.80 1.34 15.71
N THR A 22 3.91 1.68 14.43
CA THR A 22 3.30 0.95 13.31
C THR A 22 3.74 -0.52 13.31
N PHE A 23 5.03 -0.81 13.44
CA PHE A 23 5.53 -2.20 13.47
C PHE A 23 5.20 -2.98 14.75
N ARG A 24 4.60 -2.34 15.76
CA ARG A 24 4.08 -2.99 16.98
C ARG A 24 2.57 -3.24 16.91
N MET A 25 1.95 -3.03 15.76
CA MET A 25 0.54 -3.32 15.52
C MET A 25 0.45 -4.58 14.66
N ASP A 26 -0.57 -5.38 14.92
CA ASP A 26 -0.86 -6.55 14.10
C ASP A 26 -1.61 -6.10 12.84
N PHE A 27 -0.99 -6.33 11.69
CA PHE A 27 -1.59 -6.10 10.38
C PHE A 27 -1.74 -7.41 9.64
N SER A 28 -2.82 -7.52 8.87
CA SER A 28 -2.97 -8.50 7.81
C SER A 28 -2.63 -7.87 6.46
N TRP A 29 -2.49 -8.71 5.43
CA TRP A 29 -2.46 -8.26 4.03
C TRP A 29 -3.83 -7.71 3.59
N ASP A 30 -4.14 -6.50 4.07
CA ASP A 30 -5.37 -5.77 3.80
C ASP A 30 -5.16 -4.25 4.01
N TRP A 31 -6.19 -3.44 3.79
CA TRP A 31 -6.12 -1.98 3.83
C TRP A 31 -5.48 -1.34 5.07
N PRO A 32 -5.61 -1.85 6.32
CA PRO A 32 -4.96 -1.22 7.46
C PRO A 32 -3.43 -1.28 7.31
N GLY A 33 -2.92 -2.42 6.86
CA GLY A 33 -1.50 -2.60 6.55
C GLY A 33 -1.09 -1.77 5.32
N GLY A 34 -1.91 -1.75 4.27
CA GLY A 34 -1.60 -0.99 3.05
C GLY A 34 -1.44 0.51 3.30
N VAL A 35 -2.34 1.11 4.07
CA VAL A 35 -2.26 2.53 4.43
C VAL A 35 -1.09 2.79 5.39
N ALA A 36 -0.90 1.93 6.41
CA ALA A 36 0.15 2.11 7.40
C ALA A 36 1.55 1.99 6.77
N PHE A 37 1.77 0.97 5.93
CA PHE A 37 3.05 0.73 5.28
C PHE A 37 3.32 1.70 4.14
N TYR A 38 2.30 2.22 3.45
CA TYR A 38 2.49 3.38 2.58
C TYR A 38 3.07 4.58 3.37
N GLY A 39 2.56 4.85 4.57
CA GLY A 39 3.14 5.87 5.46
C GLY A 39 4.60 5.60 5.85
N VAL A 40 4.97 4.33 6.06
CA VAL A 40 6.37 3.93 6.32
C VAL A 40 7.24 4.15 5.08
N CYS A 41 6.74 3.89 3.87
CA CYS A 41 7.42 4.19 2.61
C CYS A 41 7.67 5.70 2.45
N GLU A 42 6.66 6.53 2.69
CA GLU A 42 6.81 8.00 2.64
C GLU A 42 7.81 8.49 3.70
N ALA A 43 7.81 7.90 4.90
CA ALA A 43 8.81 8.20 5.92
C ALA A 43 10.23 7.81 5.48
N TYR A 44 10.39 6.67 4.80
CA TYR A 44 11.67 6.27 4.21
C TYR A 44 12.13 7.27 3.15
N GLU A 45 11.27 7.65 2.21
CA GLU A 45 11.59 8.59 1.13
C GLU A 45 11.97 9.98 1.68
N ALA A 46 11.24 10.47 2.70
CA ALA A 46 11.50 11.77 3.30
C ALA A 46 12.77 11.83 4.17
N THR A 47 13.20 10.70 4.73
CA THR A 47 14.30 10.66 5.71
C THR A 47 15.57 9.96 5.21
N GLY A 48 15.47 9.10 4.21
CA GLY A 48 16.54 8.21 3.75
C GLY A 48 16.87 7.06 4.71
N LYS A 49 16.09 6.86 5.77
CA LYS A 49 16.35 5.86 6.81
C LYS A 49 15.99 4.44 6.36
N LYS A 50 17.00 3.71 5.87
CA LYS A 50 16.86 2.32 5.40
C LYS A 50 16.29 1.34 6.43
N GLU A 51 16.44 1.64 7.72
CA GLU A 51 15.90 0.83 8.83
C GLU A 51 14.37 0.68 8.79
N TYR A 52 13.65 1.68 8.27
CA TYR A 52 12.21 1.62 8.10
C TYR A 52 11.83 0.59 7.03
N LEU A 53 12.55 0.62 5.91
CA LEU A 53 12.27 -0.24 4.77
C LEU A 53 12.69 -1.69 5.05
N ALA A 54 13.73 -1.91 5.85
CA ALA A 54 14.16 -3.25 6.25
C ALA A 54 13.10 -3.99 7.06
N GLN A 55 12.43 -3.31 8.00
CA GLN A 55 11.31 -3.91 8.77
C GLN A 55 10.10 -4.19 7.88
N LEU A 56 9.77 -3.27 6.97
CA LEU A 56 8.69 -3.46 6.00
C LEU A 56 8.96 -4.65 5.08
N GLN A 57 10.19 -4.74 4.57
CA GLN A 57 10.64 -5.86 3.75
C GLN A 57 10.48 -7.19 4.49
N ALA A 58 10.94 -7.27 5.74
CA ALA A 58 10.82 -8.49 6.53
C ALA A 58 9.34 -8.93 6.70
N TRP A 59 8.46 -7.99 7.00
CA TRP A 59 7.03 -8.27 7.14
C TRP A 59 6.40 -8.73 5.80
N ILE A 60 6.72 -8.06 4.69
CA ILE A 60 6.20 -8.45 3.35
C ILE A 60 6.73 -9.83 2.95
N ASP A 61 8.02 -10.09 3.17
CA ASP A 61 8.63 -11.38 2.82
C ASP A 61 8.01 -12.53 3.62
N GLU A 62 7.74 -12.33 4.91
CA GLU A 62 7.02 -13.29 5.74
C GLU A 62 5.60 -13.58 5.21
N GLN A 63 4.84 -12.54 4.84
CA GLN A 63 3.50 -12.73 4.24
C GLN A 63 3.54 -13.48 2.90
N ILE A 64 4.58 -13.26 2.09
CA ILE A 64 4.77 -13.99 0.83
C ILE A 64 5.07 -15.47 1.10
N GLU A 65 5.90 -15.77 2.09
CA GLU A 65 6.25 -17.14 2.48
C GLU A 65 5.05 -17.91 3.06
N GLU A 66 4.20 -17.25 3.84
CA GLU A 66 2.96 -17.84 4.38
C GLU A 66 1.89 -18.07 3.30
N GLY A 67 1.97 -17.32 2.19
CA GLY A 67 1.02 -17.33 1.10
C GLY A 67 0.02 -16.18 1.20
N LEU A 68 -0.18 -15.49 0.08
CA LEU A 68 -1.01 -14.29 0.03
C LEU A 68 -2.51 -14.64 0.04
N PRO A 69 -3.35 -13.84 0.73
CA PRO A 69 -4.79 -14.06 0.70
C PRO A 69 -5.39 -13.69 -0.66
N LYS A 70 -6.65 -14.04 -0.84
CA LYS A 70 -7.42 -13.61 -2.02
C LYS A 70 -7.43 -12.09 -2.13
N LEU A 71 -7.27 -11.59 -3.35
CA LEU A 71 -7.31 -10.15 -3.62
C LEU A 71 -8.74 -9.59 -3.54
N SER A 72 -8.81 -8.38 -2.99
CA SER A 72 -9.93 -7.45 -3.00
C SER A 72 -9.40 -6.05 -3.30
N VAL A 73 -10.29 -5.08 -3.54
CA VAL A 73 -9.91 -3.68 -3.72
C VAL A 73 -9.11 -3.19 -2.52
N ASN A 74 -9.48 -3.57 -1.30
CA ASN A 74 -8.71 -3.21 -0.11
C ASN A 74 -7.33 -3.85 -0.04
N ALA A 75 -7.23 -5.15 -0.32
CA ALA A 75 -5.96 -5.87 -0.25
C ALA A 75 -4.90 -5.35 -1.23
N VAL A 76 -5.32 -4.79 -2.36
CA VAL A 76 -4.40 -4.22 -3.36
C VAL A 76 -3.61 -3.01 -2.82
N SER A 77 -4.09 -2.35 -1.76
CA SER A 77 -3.38 -1.21 -1.16
C SER A 77 -1.97 -1.53 -0.66
N ILE A 78 -1.66 -2.79 -0.32
CA ILE A 78 -0.30 -3.25 0.02
C ILE A 78 0.66 -3.06 -1.17
N GLY A 79 0.14 -3.07 -2.41
CA GLY A 79 0.91 -2.82 -3.62
C GLY A 79 1.66 -1.50 -3.63
N HIS A 80 1.22 -0.51 -2.86
CA HIS A 80 1.95 0.74 -2.64
C HIS A 80 3.33 0.53 -2.02
N ALA A 81 3.43 -0.40 -1.06
CA ALA A 81 4.67 -0.77 -0.40
C ALA A 81 5.55 -1.64 -1.31
N LEU A 82 4.94 -2.55 -2.08
CA LEU A 82 5.66 -3.38 -3.06
C LEU A 82 6.38 -2.52 -4.10
N LEU A 83 5.75 -1.44 -4.59
CA LEU A 83 6.38 -0.52 -5.53
C LEU A 83 7.63 0.13 -4.93
N THR A 84 7.53 0.67 -3.71
CA THR A 84 8.68 1.31 -3.04
C THR A 84 9.79 0.30 -2.74
N LEU A 85 9.45 -0.93 -2.33
CA LEU A 85 10.42 -2.01 -2.15
C LEU A 85 11.12 -2.36 -3.46
N PHE A 86 10.37 -2.57 -4.54
CA PHE A 86 10.95 -2.84 -5.86
C PHE A 86 11.90 -1.72 -6.29
N GLN A 87 11.50 -0.46 -6.14
CA GLN A 87 12.36 0.68 -6.47
C GLN A 87 13.66 0.69 -5.65
N ALA A 88 13.60 0.33 -4.37
CA ALA A 88 14.75 0.34 -3.48
C ALA A 88 15.68 -0.88 -3.64
N THR A 89 15.14 -2.05 -3.98
CA THR A 89 15.89 -3.32 -3.99
C THR A 89 16.12 -3.90 -5.39
N GLN A 90 15.29 -3.54 -6.36
CA GLN A 90 15.20 -4.17 -7.68
C GLN A 90 14.91 -5.68 -7.62
N ASP A 91 14.26 -6.14 -6.55
CA ASP A 91 13.85 -7.54 -6.41
C ASP A 91 12.55 -7.81 -7.16
N GLU A 92 12.65 -8.59 -8.23
CA GLU A 92 11.57 -8.93 -9.17
C GLU A 92 10.36 -9.61 -8.52
N LYS A 93 10.51 -10.20 -7.33
CA LYS A 93 9.36 -10.81 -6.63
C LYS A 93 8.29 -9.76 -6.30
N TYR A 94 8.70 -8.56 -5.91
CA TYR A 94 7.77 -7.47 -5.59
C TYR A 94 7.08 -6.96 -6.85
N LEU A 95 7.82 -6.85 -7.95
CA LEU A 95 7.25 -6.47 -9.25
C LEU A 95 6.21 -7.50 -9.71
N THR A 96 6.52 -8.79 -9.58
CA THR A 96 5.62 -9.88 -9.97
C THR A 96 4.28 -9.78 -9.23
N ILE A 97 4.30 -9.72 -7.90
CA ILE A 97 3.09 -9.62 -7.08
C ILE A 97 2.32 -8.32 -7.35
N MET A 98 3.04 -7.20 -7.49
CA MET A 98 2.44 -5.91 -7.82
C MET A 98 1.73 -5.94 -9.18
N MET A 99 2.29 -6.64 -10.17
CA MET A 99 1.66 -6.81 -11.48
C MET A 99 0.43 -7.72 -11.42
N GLU A 100 0.45 -8.78 -10.62
CA GLU A 100 -0.73 -9.63 -10.37
C GLU A 100 -1.88 -8.81 -9.75
N MET A 101 -1.57 -7.91 -8.81
CA MET A 101 -2.57 -6.99 -8.24
C MET A 101 -3.16 -6.03 -9.27
N ALA A 102 -2.32 -5.46 -10.14
CA ALA A 102 -2.78 -4.58 -11.21
C ALA A 102 -3.63 -5.33 -12.24
N GLU A 103 -3.25 -6.56 -12.58
CA GLU A 103 -4.00 -7.43 -13.48
C GLU A 103 -5.36 -7.82 -12.89
N TYR A 104 -5.41 -8.17 -11.60
CA TYR A 104 -6.65 -8.40 -10.87
C TYR A 104 -7.59 -7.19 -11.00
N LEU A 105 -7.11 -5.97 -10.76
CA LEU A 105 -7.93 -4.76 -10.92
C LEU A 105 -8.40 -4.58 -12.37
N GLN A 106 -7.58 -4.93 -13.35
CA GLN A 106 -7.95 -4.77 -14.75
C GLN A 106 -9.02 -5.77 -15.20
N LYS A 107 -8.91 -7.04 -14.77
CA LYS A 107 -9.66 -8.16 -15.35
C LYS A 107 -10.73 -8.74 -14.43
N ASP A 108 -10.44 -8.85 -13.14
CA ASP A 108 -11.20 -9.70 -12.21
C ASP A 108 -11.97 -8.92 -11.14
N ALA A 109 -11.50 -7.72 -10.79
CA ALA A 109 -12.16 -6.89 -9.80
C ALA A 109 -13.61 -6.57 -10.22
N VAL A 110 -14.53 -6.77 -9.29
CA VAL A 110 -15.96 -6.60 -9.55
C VAL A 110 -16.25 -5.15 -9.94
N ARG A 111 -17.02 -4.99 -11.00
CA ARG A 111 -17.45 -3.70 -11.51
C ARG A 111 -18.97 -3.64 -11.58
N PHE A 112 -19.49 -2.43 -11.50
CA PHE A 112 -20.90 -2.13 -11.69
C PHE A 112 -21.07 -0.83 -12.50
N ALA A 113 -22.29 -0.58 -12.97
CA ALA A 113 -22.60 0.52 -13.89
C ALA A 113 -21.60 0.55 -15.07
N ASP A 114 -21.13 1.73 -15.46
CA ASP A 114 -20.19 1.93 -16.56
C ASP A 114 -18.73 1.63 -16.14
N GLY A 115 -18.50 0.43 -15.61
CA GLY A 115 -17.16 -0.07 -15.28
C GLY A 115 -16.58 0.46 -13.97
N ILE A 116 -17.40 1.03 -13.08
CA ILE A 116 -16.98 1.52 -11.76
C ILE A 116 -16.54 0.35 -10.89
N PHE A 117 -15.38 0.47 -10.23
CA PHE A 117 -14.95 -0.51 -9.24
C PHE A 117 -15.95 -0.59 -8.09
N GLN A 118 -16.50 -1.79 -7.85
CA GLN A 118 -17.15 -2.07 -6.58
C GLN A 118 -16.09 -2.14 -5.49
N HIS A 119 -16.34 -1.50 -4.36
CA HIS A 119 -15.48 -1.64 -3.20
C HIS A 119 -15.63 -3.04 -2.60
N THR A 120 -14.59 -3.87 -2.72
CA THR A 120 -14.56 -5.22 -2.14
C THR A 120 -13.64 -5.27 -0.94
N VAL A 121 -14.07 -6.01 0.08
CA VAL A 121 -13.36 -6.21 1.35
C VAL A 121 -12.98 -7.68 1.50
N ASN A 122 -11.95 -7.98 2.29
CA ASN A 122 -11.61 -9.37 2.65
C ASN A 122 -12.52 -9.85 3.80
N SER A 123 -13.78 -10.15 3.48
CA SER A 123 -14.75 -10.72 4.42
C SER A 123 -15.62 -11.78 3.74
N GLU A 124 -15.85 -12.90 4.42
CA GLU A 124 -16.80 -13.92 3.95
C GLU A 124 -18.26 -13.55 4.25
N SER A 125 -18.51 -12.69 5.24
CA SER A 125 -19.84 -12.32 5.71
C SER A 125 -20.33 -10.97 5.18
N TYR A 126 -19.42 -10.06 4.85
CA TYR A 126 -19.75 -8.72 4.37
C TYR A 126 -19.46 -8.57 2.89
N ASN A 127 -20.51 -8.32 2.11
CA ASN A 127 -20.43 -7.95 0.70
C ASN A 127 -21.33 -6.74 0.43
N PHE A 128 -20.82 -5.76 -0.30
CA PHE A 128 -21.47 -4.48 -0.57
C PHE A 128 -21.66 -4.31 -2.08
N PRO A 129 -22.66 -4.98 -2.68
CA PRO A 129 -22.88 -4.95 -4.12
C PRO A 129 -23.16 -3.53 -4.60
N GLU A 130 -22.55 -3.18 -5.74
CA GLU A 130 -22.78 -1.92 -6.46
C GLU A 130 -22.47 -0.65 -5.65
N GLN A 131 -21.55 -0.75 -4.70
CA GLN A 131 -21.08 0.40 -3.93
C GLN A 131 -19.70 0.88 -4.37
N ALA A 132 -19.60 2.18 -4.64
CA ALA A 132 -18.35 2.89 -4.79
C ALA A 132 -18.03 3.65 -3.50
N TRP A 133 -16.86 3.38 -2.92
CA TRP A 133 -16.35 4.10 -1.75
C TRP A 133 -15.20 5.00 -2.18
N VAL A 134 -15.07 6.16 -1.54
CA VAL A 134 -14.00 7.12 -1.86
C VAL A 134 -12.62 6.52 -1.60
N ASP A 135 -12.53 5.61 -0.63
CA ASP A 135 -11.36 4.84 -0.23
C ASP A 135 -10.72 4.09 -1.41
N THR A 136 -11.54 3.59 -2.35
CA THR A 136 -11.08 2.92 -3.58
C THR A 136 -10.11 3.79 -4.40
N MET A 137 -10.22 5.12 -4.31
CA MET A 137 -9.30 6.04 -4.97
C MET A 137 -7.86 5.86 -4.46
N PHE A 138 -7.66 5.59 -3.16
CA PHE A 138 -6.34 5.30 -2.63
C PHE A 138 -5.95 3.83 -2.87
N MET A 139 -6.86 2.90 -2.61
CA MET A 139 -6.55 1.46 -2.65
C MET A 139 -6.18 1.00 -4.07
N ALA A 140 -6.96 1.40 -5.07
CA ALA A 140 -6.84 0.92 -6.44
C ALA A 140 -6.45 2.03 -7.43
N GLY A 141 -7.14 3.18 -7.39
CA GLY A 141 -6.92 4.25 -8.36
C GLY A 141 -5.50 4.81 -8.32
N TYR A 142 -5.07 5.24 -7.15
CA TYR A 142 -3.73 5.78 -6.93
C TYR A 142 -2.65 4.72 -7.12
N PHE A 143 -2.91 3.48 -6.69
CA PHE A 143 -2.02 2.35 -6.93
C PHE A 143 -1.74 2.16 -8.43
N LEU A 144 -2.80 2.04 -9.25
CA LEU A 144 -2.65 1.88 -10.70
C LEU A 144 -1.89 3.04 -11.36
N LEU A 145 -2.14 4.27 -10.91
CA LEU A 145 -1.42 5.45 -11.41
C LEU A 145 0.08 5.39 -11.07
N ARG A 146 0.44 5.01 -9.84
CA ARG A 146 1.85 4.88 -9.43
C ARG A 146 2.55 3.79 -10.24
N VAL A 147 1.92 2.63 -10.41
CA VAL A 147 2.48 1.51 -11.18
C VAL A 147 2.61 1.87 -12.66
N GLY A 148 1.55 2.40 -13.28
CA GLY A 148 1.57 2.83 -14.67
C GLY A 148 2.64 3.89 -14.94
N SER A 149 2.74 4.90 -14.07
CA SER A 149 3.78 5.93 -14.16
C SER A 149 5.19 5.34 -14.04
N HIS A 150 5.41 4.39 -13.12
CA HIS A 150 6.72 3.76 -12.95
C HIS A 150 7.13 2.92 -14.16
N LEU A 151 6.18 2.21 -14.77
CA LEU A 151 6.41 1.34 -15.94
C LEU A 151 6.37 2.07 -17.29
N GLY A 152 6.06 3.37 -17.30
CA GLY A 152 5.88 4.13 -18.54
C GLY A 152 4.64 3.69 -19.35
N ARG A 153 3.59 3.23 -18.67
CA ARG A 153 2.31 2.79 -19.26
C ARG A 153 1.22 3.74 -18.78
N GLN A 154 0.78 4.65 -19.65
CA GLN A 154 -0.36 5.54 -19.41
C GLN A 154 -1.61 5.03 -20.11
#